data_AF-A0A1X7K1M6-F1
#
_entry.id   AF-A0A1X7K1M6-F1
#
_cell.length_a   1.000
_cell.length_b   1.000
_cell.length_c   1.000
_cell.angle_alpha   90.00
_cell.angle_beta   90.00
_cell.angle_gamma   90.00
#
_symmetry.space_group_name_H-M   'P 1'
#
loop_
_entity.id
_entity.type
_entity.pdbx_description
1 polymer ?
#
loop_
_entity_poly.entity_id
_entity_poly.type
_entity_poly.pdbx_seq_one_letter_code
_entity_poly.pdbx_strand_id
1 'polypeptide(L)'
;MNRKLIIGTRGSQLALWQANFVKDRLAEIGIESELKIIKTQGDIIQHLRLDKLEGKGFFTKELEEELLSSQIDLAVHSHKDLPTVNPPGLIIASVSEREDPAELLIVHKDCVDIKKRLSLKHNASVGTSSNRRKAQLLSLRPDLEFTDLRGNLQTRIQKLRDEQYDAIMLAKAGIARIEMDLSDFHIEEIPPIEVVPAPAQGVLAIQIRESDSDLFDILQKINNAEVAQTIAVERKVLNMFDAGCHAPLGCYCRKTNDGKYEAWTSIAEDNEDFPDRYYLQSETTEGMAEKIFAKYQKDRKLPSSVFITRDLDENSYLGRYLAKHNIQVDARSLIRIYPTINKLDSFILKRADWIFFNSKNAIDHFFKLEPLILKKTKIAVLGRGSEDALRKYDRIADFSGDNLGIRTEDIAKEFAKLVDGQTVFIPRAKDSLMSIQNALTENTHVIDMPIYETVLEENVDKTNAEVLIFTSPSNVEAYFQENLVEPDQKIICIGYSTAKAIEAMGLSYTLPFTPDEIGLSEAVFGLEY
;
A
#
# COMPACT_ATOMS: atom_id res chain seq x y z
N MET A 1 -32.99 27.51 0.06
CA MET A 1 -33.62 27.12 1.35
C MET A 1 -33.45 28.25 2.35
N ASN A 2 -34.48 28.58 3.13
CA ASN A 2 -34.42 29.61 4.18
C ASN A 2 -34.38 29.00 5.60
N ARG A 3 -34.10 27.69 5.71
CA ARG A 3 -34.04 26.96 6.99
C ARG A 3 -32.61 26.50 7.27
N LYS A 4 -32.23 26.57 8.53
CA LYS A 4 -30.97 26.04 9.06
C LYS A 4 -31.02 24.51 9.04
N LEU A 5 -29.99 23.85 8.51
CA LEU A 5 -29.90 22.39 8.45
C LEU A 5 -29.43 21.81 9.78
N ILE A 6 -29.97 20.66 10.16
CA ILE A 6 -29.54 19.93 11.36
C ILE A 6 -28.65 18.75 10.95
N ILE A 7 -27.39 18.75 11.39
CA ILE A 7 -26.40 17.71 11.11
C ILE A 7 -26.34 16.74 12.30
N GLY A 8 -26.73 15.49 12.10
CA GLY A 8 -26.53 14.42 13.07
C GLY A 8 -25.08 13.96 13.11
N THR A 9 -24.54 13.82 14.32
CA THR A 9 -23.18 13.29 14.53
C THR A 9 -23.06 12.56 15.86
N ARG A 10 -22.05 11.68 15.97
CA ARG A 10 -21.66 11.03 17.23
C ARG A 10 -20.88 12.00 18.13
N GLY A 11 -20.83 11.69 19.42
CA GLY A 11 -20.15 12.53 20.42
C GLY A 11 -18.62 12.41 20.48
N SER A 12 -18.01 11.49 19.73
CA SER A 12 -16.54 11.33 19.73
C SER A 12 -15.85 12.54 19.10
N GLN A 13 -14.64 12.89 19.55
CA GLN A 13 -13.88 14.04 19.01
C GLN A 13 -13.69 13.95 17.49
N LEU A 14 -13.41 12.76 16.95
CA LEU A 14 -13.29 12.57 15.50
C LEU A 14 -14.63 12.83 14.77
N ALA A 15 -15.74 12.29 15.28
CA ALA A 15 -17.05 12.50 14.67
C ALA A 15 -17.49 13.98 14.72
N LEU A 16 -17.18 14.68 15.81
CA LEU A 16 -17.40 16.12 15.93
C LEU A 16 -16.54 16.90 14.96
N TRP A 17 -15.27 16.54 14.78
CA TRP A 17 -14.41 17.15 13.76
C TRP A 17 -15.02 16.95 12.36
N GLN A 18 -15.45 15.73 12.03
CA GLN A 18 -16.02 15.40 10.72
C GLN A 18 -17.31 16.18 10.44
N ALA A 19 -18.17 16.33 11.45
CA ALA A 19 -19.40 17.10 11.32
C ALA A 19 -19.16 18.60 11.21
N ASN A 20 -18.18 19.15 11.94
CA ASN A 20 -17.78 20.55 11.79
C ASN A 20 -17.16 20.81 10.42
N PHE A 21 -16.32 19.90 9.92
CA PHE A 21 -15.79 19.99 8.57
C PHE A 21 -16.90 20.11 7.51
N VAL A 22 -17.94 19.26 7.57
CA VAL A 22 -19.08 19.36 6.63
C VAL A 22 -19.90 20.63 6.87
N LYS A 23 -20.09 21.05 8.11
CA LYS A 23 -20.74 22.33 8.46
C LYS A 23 -20.01 23.53 7.84
N ASP A 24 -18.68 23.53 7.87
CA ASP A 24 -17.87 24.61 7.31
C ASP A 24 -17.98 24.62 5.78
N ARG A 25 -17.98 23.44 5.12
CA ARG A 25 -18.25 23.32 3.67
C ARG A 25 -19.65 23.81 3.28
N LEU A 26 -20.66 23.55 4.10
CA LEU A 26 -22.01 24.09 3.90
C LEU A 26 -22.04 25.61 4.05
N ALA A 27 -21.30 26.17 5.01
CA ALA A 27 -21.20 27.61 5.19
C ALA A 27 -20.51 28.30 4.00
N GLU A 28 -19.49 27.68 3.39
CA GLU A 28 -18.82 28.18 2.17
C GLU A 28 -19.78 28.37 0.99
N ILE A 29 -20.84 27.57 0.90
CA ILE A 29 -21.90 27.68 -0.12
C ILE A 29 -23.14 28.47 0.35
N GLY A 30 -23.05 29.15 1.51
CA GLY A 30 -24.10 30.00 2.06
C GLY A 30 -25.24 29.26 2.77
N ILE A 31 -24.99 28.02 3.25
CA ILE A 31 -25.98 27.21 3.95
C ILE A 31 -25.66 27.15 5.45
N GLU A 32 -26.54 27.72 6.27
CA GLU A 32 -26.41 27.63 7.72
C GLU A 32 -26.78 26.24 8.23
N SER A 33 -26.01 25.73 9.19
CA SER A 33 -26.28 24.44 9.83
C SER A 33 -25.86 24.39 11.30
N GLU A 34 -26.44 23.47 12.06
CA GLU A 34 -26.09 23.16 13.45
C GLU A 34 -25.91 21.67 13.69
N LEU A 35 -25.19 21.32 14.75
CA LEU A 35 -24.92 19.93 15.10
C LEU A 35 -25.91 19.43 16.14
N LYS A 36 -26.47 18.24 15.91
CA LYS A 36 -27.19 17.45 16.91
C LYS A 36 -26.37 16.22 17.26
N ILE A 37 -25.87 16.17 18.50
CA ILE A 37 -25.10 15.03 19.01
C ILE A 37 -26.06 13.90 19.36
N ILE A 38 -25.85 12.72 18.77
CA ILE A 38 -26.64 11.51 18.96
C ILE A 38 -25.74 10.44 19.60
N LYS A 39 -26.21 9.85 20.71
CA LYS A 39 -25.51 8.73 21.37
C LYS A 39 -25.89 7.42 20.67
N THR A 40 -24.90 6.66 20.22
CA THR A 40 -25.11 5.35 19.60
C THR A 40 -24.81 4.22 20.57
N GLN A 41 -25.39 3.03 20.36
CA GLN A 41 -25.06 1.84 21.17
C GLN A 41 -23.57 1.49 21.11
N GLY A 42 -22.91 1.76 19.98
CA GLY A 42 -21.47 1.54 19.84
C GLY A 42 -20.57 2.44 20.67
N ASP A 43 -21.08 3.57 21.16
CA ASP A 43 -20.37 4.40 22.15
C ASP A 43 -20.55 3.84 23.58
N ILE A 44 -21.65 3.14 23.84
CA ILE A 44 -22.03 2.59 25.15
C ILE A 44 -21.38 1.22 25.39
N ILE A 45 -21.33 0.36 24.37
CA ILE A 45 -20.89 -1.03 24.51
C ILE A 45 -19.44 -1.18 24.02
N GLN A 46 -18.47 -1.11 24.95
CA GLN A 46 -17.04 -1.23 24.63
C GLN A 46 -16.42 -2.59 25.02
N HIS A 47 -17.19 -3.47 25.67
CA HIS A 47 -16.67 -4.70 26.33
C HIS A 47 -16.93 -6.00 25.54
N LEU A 48 -17.69 -5.95 24.44
CA LEU A 48 -18.00 -7.12 23.61
C LEU A 48 -17.07 -7.18 22.39
N ARG A 49 -16.63 -8.40 22.03
CA ARG A 49 -15.83 -8.66 20.81
C ARG A 49 -16.68 -8.41 19.55
N LEU A 50 -16.06 -7.98 18.44
CA LEU A 50 -16.76 -7.50 17.22
C LEU A 50 -17.49 -8.63 16.51
N ASP A 51 -16.85 -9.80 16.48
CA ASP A 51 -17.38 -11.07 16.02
C ASP A 51 -18.72 -11.45 16.71
N LYS A 52 -18.94 -11.00 17.96
CA LYS A 52 -20.17 -11.25 18.73
C LYS A 52 -21.19 -10.13 18.67
N LEU A 53 -20.89 -9.03 17.97
CA LEU A 53 -21.79 -7.88 17.77
C LEU A 53 -22.40 -7.94 16.38
N GLU A 54 -22.87 -9.13 15.97
CA GLU A 54 -23.55 -9.34 14.69
C GLU A 54 -24.72 -8.36 14.51
N GLY A 55 -24.55 -7.39 13.62
CA GLY A 55 -25.57 -6.44 13.24
C GLY A 55 -25.05 -5.41 12.24
N LYS A 56 -25.69 -5.30 11.07
CA LYS A 56 -25.46 -4.21 10.12
C LYS A 56 -25.81 -2.88 10.83
N GLY A 57 -24.89 -1.92 10.83
CA GLY A 57 -25.16 -0.54 11.29
C GLY A 57 -24.92 -0.22 12.76
N PHE A 58 -24.07 -0.97 13.48
CA PHE A 58 -23.79 -0.76 14.92
C PHE A 58 -23.36 0.69 15.31
N PHE A 59 -22.79 1.45 14.36
CA PHE A 59 -22.40 2.85 14.58
C PHE A 59 -23.28 3.87 13.84
N THR A 60 -24.24 3.43 13.03
CA THR A 60 -25.01 4.30 12.12
C THR A 60 -26.51 4.24 12.36
N LYS A 61 -27.02 3.18 12.98
CA LYS A 61 -28.45 2.95 13.15
C LYS A 61 -29.20 4.10 13.82
N GLU A 62 -28.70 4.65 14.92
CA GLU A 62 -29.40 5.74 15.62
C GLU A 62 -29.39 7.05 14.81
N LEU A 63 -28.36 7.29 14.00
CA LEU A 63 -28.33 8.41 13.06
C LEU A 63 -29.33 8.20 11.92
N GLU A 64 -29.43 6.98 11.40
CA GLU A 64 -30.36 6.60 10.34
C GLU A 64 -31.83 6.71 10.81
N GLU A 65 -32.14 6.32 12.04
CA GLU A 65 -33.47 6.49 12.66
C GLU A 65 -33.86 7.96 12.80
N GLU A 66 -32.92 8.81 13.19
CA GLU A 66 -33.10 10.26 13.30
C GLU A 66 -33.29 10.93 11.92
N LEU A 67 -32.58 10.44 10.88
CA LEU A 67 -32.79 10.87 9.50
C LEU A 67 -34.21 10.54 9.01
N LEU A 68 -34.63 9.28 9.19
CA LEU A 68 -35.94 8.77 8.76
C LEU A 68 -37.10 9.45 9.50
N SER A 69 -36.92 9.75 10.78
CA SER A 69 -37.90 10.50 11.60
C SER A 69 -37.85 12.01 11.40
N SER A 70 -37.02 12.50 10.46
CA SER A 70 -36.84 13.92 10.13
C SER A 70 -36.42 14.79 11.32
N GLN A 71 -35.70 14.20 12.28
CA GLN A 71 -35.16 14.89 13.45
C GLN A 71 -33.78 15.52 13.17
N ILE A 72 -33.11 15.06 12.12
CA ILE A 72 -31.92 15.65 11.52
C ILE A 72 -32.11 15.70 10.00
N ASP A 73 -31.42 16.59 9.30
CA ASP A 73 -31.50 16.72 7.84
C ASP A 73 -30.44 15.90 7.11
N LEU A 74 -29.23 15.83 7.67
CA LEU A 74 -28.13 15.02 7.16
C LEU A 74 -27.32 14.39 8.30
N ALA A 75 -26.64 13.28 8.02
CA ALA A 75 -25.69 12.65 8.92
C ALA A 75 -24.32 12.52 8.26
N VAL A 76 -23.26 12.68 9.05
CA VAL A 76 -21.87 12.59 8.55
C VAL A 76 -21.22 11.33 9.11
N HIS A 77 -20.66 10.51 8.21
CA HIS A 77 -20.04 9.24 8.55
C HIS A 77 -18.64 9.14 7.98
N SER A 78 -17.76 8.40 8.67
CA SER A 78 -16.59 7.82 8.00
C SER A 78 -17.09 6.77 7.01
N HIS A 79 -16.80 6.92 5.72
CA HIS A 79 -17.51 6.14 4.71
C HIS A 79 -17.22 4.64 4.77
N LYS A 80 -16.00 4.26 5.21
CA LYS A 80 -15.61 2.87 5.44
C LYS A 80 -16.45 2.13 6.48
N ASP A 81 -17.16 2.86 7.36
CA ASP A 81 -17.99 2.28 8.42
C ASP A 81 -19.45 2.06 7.95
N LEU A 82 -19.80 2.50 6.74
CA LEU A 82 -21.15 2.35 6.19
C LEU A 82 -21.31 1.03 5.44
N PRO A 83 -22.47 0.34 5.59
CA PRO A 83 -22.80 -0.83 4.78
C PRO A 83 -22.83 -0.47 3.29
N THR A 84 -22.63 -1.45 2.41
CA THR A 84 -22.67 -1.23 0.95
C THR A 84 -24.06 -0.91 0.44
N VAL A 85 -25.10 -1.45 1.10
CA VAL A 85 -26.51 -1.18 0.82
C VAL A 85 -27.03 -0.19 1.86
N ASN A 86 -27.56 0.94 1.39
CA ASN A 86 -28.19 1.92 2.28
C ASN A 86 -29.52 1.38 2.83
N PRO A 87 -29.92 1.78 4.06
CA PRO A 87 -31.28 1.55 4.53
C PRO A 87 -32.32 2.15 3.57
N PRO A 88 -33.48 1.51 3.37
CA PRO A 88 -34.55 2.05 2.52
C PRO A 88 -34.93 3.48 2.92
N GLY A 89 -35.06 4.37 1.93
CA GLY A 89 -35.40 5.78 2.13
C GLY A 89 -34.21 6.68 2.49
N LEU A 90 -32.99 6.13 2.59
CA LEU A 90 -31.76 6.89 2.79
C LEU A 90 -30.79 6.71 1.63
N ILE A 91 -30.05 7.78 1.31
CA ILE A 91 -29.00 7.77 0.29
C ILE A 91 -27.76 8.49 0.78
N ILE A 92 -26.59 8.14 0.23
CA ILE A 92 -25.39 8.97 0.33
C ILE A 92 -25.48 10.00 -0.80
N ALA A 93 -25.72 11.26 -0.44
CA ALA A 93 -25.90 12.33 -1.42
C ALA A 93 -24.59 12.98 -1.83
N SER A 94 -23.59 12.99 -0.96
CA SER A 94 -22.32 13.67 -1.22
C SER A 94 -21.19 13.01 -0.45
N VAL A 95 -19.99 13.07 -1.02
CA VAL A 95 -18.75 12.61 -0.39
C VAL A 95 -17.70 13.71 -0.39
N SER A 96 -16.89 13.75 0.66
CA SER A 96 -15.77 14.68 0.76
C SER A 96 -14.62 14.32 -0.18
N GLU A 97 -13.64 15.21 -0.25
CA GLU A 97 -12.26 14.84 -0.60
C GLU A 97 -11.76 13.65 0.25
N ARG A 98 -10.80 12.91 -0.30
CA ARG A 98 -10.19 11.77 0.36
C ARG A 98 -8.97 12.23 1.15
N GLU A 99 -9.06 12.14 2.48
CA GLU A 99 -7.89 12.23 3.35
C GLU A 99 -6.96 11.03 3.15
N ASP A 100 -5.68 11.16 3.49
CA ASP A 100 -4.67 10.11 3.28
C ASP A 100 -5.16 8.72 3.76
N PRO A 101 -5.35 7.75 2.83
CA PRO A 101 -5.89 6.45 3.16
C PRO A 101 -4.86 5.48 3.76
N ALA A 102 -3.60 5.89 3.92
CA ALA A 102 -2.54 5.09 4.53
C ALA A 102 -2.88 4.61 5.95
N GLU A 103 -2.16 3.58 6.38
CA GLU A 103 -2.22 3.06 7.73
C GLU A 103 -0.99 3.55 8.50
N LEU A 104 -1.16 3.79 9.80
CA LEU A 104 -0.06 4.06 10.71
C LEU A 104 0.08 2.87 11.66
N LEU A 105 1.28 2.31 11.71
CA LEU A 105 1.71 1.44 12.80
C LEU A 105 2.43 2.33 13.82
N ILE A 106 1.78 2.52 14.96
CA ILE A 106 2.26 3.36 16.05
C ILE A 106 2.91 2.43 17.07
N VAL A 107 4.22 2.54 17.22
CA VAL A 107 5.07 1.60 17.96
C VAL A 107 5.55 2.25 19.26
N HIS A 108 5.42 1.54 20.37
CA HIS A 108 6.04 1.94 21.63
C HIS A 108 7.57 2.00 21.45
N LYS A 109 8.23 3.08 21.88
CA LYS A 109 9.65 3.32 21.58
C LYS A 109 10.56 2.18 22.06
N ASP A 110 10.22 1.55 23.18
CA ASP A 110 10.98 0.40 23.71
C ASP A 110 10.80 -0.87 22.88
N CYS A 111 9.87 -0.91 21.94
CA CYS A 111 9.56 -2.06 21.10
C CYS A 111 10.06 -1.92 19.65
N VAL A 112 10.84 -0.87 19.38
CA VAL A 112 11.40 -0.58 18.06
C VAL A 112 12.62 -1.44 17.75
N ASP A 113 12.67 -2.00 16.55
CA ASP A 113 13.85 -2.60 15.94
C ASP A 113 13.88 -2.27 14.45
N ILE A 114 14.64 -1.23 14.07
CA ILE A 114 14.70 -0.72 12.69
C ILE A 114 15.25 -1.72 11.67
N LYS A 115 15.95 -2.78 12.14
CA LYS A 115 16.49 -3.84 11.27
C LYS A 115 15.39 -4.76 10.76
N LYS A 116 14.24 -4.76 11.43
CA LYS A 116 13.08 -5.54 11.05
C LYS A 116 12.15 -4.67 10.20
N ARG A 117 11.43 -5.32 9.28
CA ARG A 117 10.36 -4.67 8.53
C ARG A 117 9.29 -4.15 9.49
N LEU A 118 8.76 -2.96 9.22
CA LEU A 118 7.86 -2.19 10.10
C LEU A 118 8.52 -1.74 11.43
N SER A 119 9.85 -1.72 11.48
CA SER A 119 10.66 -1.27 12.62
C SER A 119 10.23 -1.81 13.99
N LEU A 120 9.69 -3.04 14.01
CA LEU A 120 9.06 -3.64 15.19
C LEU A 120 9.80 -4.91 15.57
N LYS A 121 10.03 -5.11 16.87
CA LYS A 121 10.69 -6.31 17.42
C LYS A 121 10.02 -7.62 16.96
N HIS A 122 10.78 -8.70 17.05
CA HIS A 122 10.29 -10.04 16.77
C HIS A 122 9.21 -10.44 17.79
N ASN A 123 8.15 -11.12 17.33
CA ASN A 123 7.01 -11.55 18.16
C ASN A 123 6.29 -10.43 18.91
N ALA A 124 6.31 -9.21 18.37
CA ALA A 124 5.63 -8.07 18.99
C ALA A 124 4.10 -8.20 18.92
N SER A 125 3.43 -7.77 19.98
CA SER A 125 1.97 -7.71 20.10
C SER A 125 1.40 -6.44 19.47
N VAL A 126 0.55 -6.62 18.45
CA VAL A 126 -0.09 -5.53 17.70
C VAL A 126 -1.58 -5.44 18.01
N GLY A 127 -2.01 -4.27 18.47
CA GLY A 127 -3.40 -3.95 18.75
C GLY A 127 -4.20 -3.59 17.50
N THR A 128 -5.11 -4.48 17.09
CA THR A 128 -6.13 -4.20 16.06
C THR A 128 -7.25 -5.23 16.10
N SER A 129 -8.50 -4.80 15.95
CA SER A 129 -9.66 -5.71 15.76
C SER A 129 -10.10 -5.84 14.29
N SER A 130 -9.31 -5.35 13.34
CA SER A 130 -9.61 -5.46 11.90
C SER A 130 -8.96 -6.70 11.31
N ASN A 131 -9.77 -7.66 10.84
CA ASN A 131 -9.30 -8.86 10.15
C ASN A 131 -8.46 -8.52 8.91
N ARG A 132 -8.88 -7.51 8.14
CA ARG A 132 -8.12 -6.98 6.99
C ARG A 132 -6.69 -6.58 7.34
N ARG A 133 -6.51 -5.91 8.48
CA ARG A 133 -5.19 -5.47 8.95
C ARG A 133 -4.36 -6.65 9.44
N LYS A 134 -4.97 -7.59 10.17
CA LYS A 134 -4.30 -8.80 10.68
C LYS A 134 -3.74 -9.64 9.53
N ALA A 135 -4.59 -10.04 8.59
CA ALA A 135 -4.19 -10.89 7.44
C ALA A 135 -3.06 -10.25 6.62
N GLN A 136 -3.17 -8.94 6.34
CA GLN A 136 -2.12 -8.24 5.59
C GLN A 136 -0.84 -8.02 6.40
N LEU A 137 -0.91 -7.76 7.72
CA LEU A 137 0.32 -7.65 8.51
C LEU A 137 1.03 -8.99 8.69
N LEU A 138 0.29 -10.11 8.83
CA LEU A 138 0.85 -11.46 8.87
C LEU A 138 1.51 -11.85 7.54
N SER A 139 0.99 -11.34 6.42
CA SER A 139 1.66 -11.53 5.13
C SER A 139 2.97 -10.76 5.03
N LEU A 140 3.17 -9.67 5.78
CA LEU A 140 4.45 -8.94 5.84
C LEU A 140 5.40 -9.45 6.94
N ARG A 141 4.85 -9.80 8.09
CA ARG A 141 5.53 -10.21 9.32
C ARG A 141 4.75 -11.36 9.98
N PRO A 142 4.99 -12.62 9.56
CA PRO A 142 4.25 -13.78 10.05
C PRO A 142 4.49 -14.09 11.53
N ASP A 143 5.45 -13.41 12.15
CA ASP A 143 5.79 -13.56 13.57
C ASP A 143 4.98 -12.65 14.51
N LEU A 144 4.17 -11.72 13.99
CA LEU A 144 3.43 -10.80 14.86
C LEU A 144 2.27 -11.49 15.58
N GLU A 145 2.06 -11.08 16.83
CA GLU A 145 0.91 -11.49 17.63
C GLU A 145 -0.17 -10.40 17.60
N PHE A 146 -1.44 -10.78 17.60
CA PHE A 146 -2.55 -9.82 17.50
C PHE A 146 -3.49 -9.86 18.68
N THR A 147 -3.72 -8.69 19.28
CA THR A 147 -4.69 -8.51 20.36
C THR A 147 -5.78 -7.53 19.93
N ASP A 148 -7.02 -7.79 20.34
CA ASP A 148 -8.15 -6.91 20.01
C ASP A 148 -7.96 -5.51 20.62
N LEU A 149 -8.24 -4.48 19.82
CA LEU A 149 -8.10 -3.08 20.22
C LEU A 149 -9.40 -2.31 19.95
N ARG A 150 -9.99 -1.78 21.02
CA ARG A 150 -11.26 -1.04 21.02
C ARG A 150 -11.17 0.30 21.74
N GLY A 151 -12.17 1.14 21.47
CA GLY A 151 -12.27 2.52 21.95
C GLY A 151 -12.24 3.50 20.79
N ASN A 152 -12.48 4.78 21.10
CA ASN A 152 -12.18 5.88 20.19
C ASN A 152 -10.64 6.04 20.05
N LEU A 153 -10.20 6.98 19.21
CA LEU A 153 -8.78 7.18 18.95
C LEU A 153 -7.97 7.48 20.23
N GLN A 154 -8.49 8.34 21.09
CA GLN A 154 -7.85 8.76 22.34
C GLN A 154 -7.64 7.57 23.28
N THR A 155 -8.69 6.76 23.49
CA THR A 155 -8.60 5.55 24.31
C THR A 155 -7.60 4.55 23.74
N ARG A 156 -7.53 4.40 22.42
CA ARG A 156 -6.58 3.49 21.78
C ARG A 156 -5.13 3.94 21.95
N ILE A 157 -4.84 5.23 21.73
CA ILE A 157 -3.51 5.78 21.98
C ILE A 157 -3.15 5.64 23.46
N GLN A 158 -4.10 5.91 24.37
CA GLN A 158 -3.84 5.76 25.80
C GLN A 158 -3.49 4.32 26.18
N LYS A 159 -4.18 3.32 25.62
CA LYS A 159 -3.84 1.91 25.85
C LYS A 159 -2.42 1.55 25.38
N LEU A 160 -1.93 2.19 24.32
CA LEU A 160 -0.54 2.04 23.90
C LEU A 160 0.42 2.75 24.88
N ARG A 161 0.07 3.95 25.39
CA ARG A 161 0.84 4.62 26.45
C ARG A 161 0.90 3.80 27.74
N ASP A 162 -0.18 3.07 28.05
CA ASP A 162 -0.29 2.19 29.20
C ASP A 162 0.38 0.82 28.95
N GLU A 163 1.20 0.68 27.89
CA GLU A 163 1.98 -0.51 27.54
C GLU A 163 1.14 -1.79 27.36
N GLN A 164 -0.15 -1.68 27.00
CA GLN A 164 -1.00 -2.85 26.75
C GLN A 164 -0.70 -3.55 25.42
N TYR A 165 0.07 -2.90 24.55
CA TYR A 165 0.47 -3.38 23.22
C TYR A 165 1.88 -2.88 22.92
N ASP A 166 2.64 -3.61 22.09
CA ASP A 166 3.92 -3.12 21.57
C ASP A 166 3.70 -2.10 20.45
N ALA A 167 2.65 -2.29 19.66
CA ALA A 167 2.20 -1.37 18.63
C ALA A 167 0.69 -1.42 18.44
N ILE A 168 0.11 -0.38 17.83
CA ILE A 168 -1.28 -0.38 17.38
C ILE A 168 -1.39 0.12 15.95
N MET A 169 -2.44 -0.31 15.25
CA MET A 169 -2.67 0.11 13.86
C MET A 169 -3.90 1.02 13.74
N LEU A 170 -3.70 2.24 13.21
CA LEU A 170 -4.74 3.25 13.04
C LEU A 170 -4.71 3.85 11.64
N ALA A 171 -5.85 4.34 11.15
CA ALA A 171 -5.91 4.98 9.85
C ALA A 171 -5.29 6.38 9.96
N LYS A 172 -4.38 6.74 9.05
CA LYS A 172 -3.69 8.05 9.06
C LYS A 172 -4.69 9.20 9.03
N ALA A 173 -5.73 9.09 8.19
CA ALA A 173 -6.83 10.06 8.13
C ALA A 173 -7.48 10.37 9.49
N GLY A 174 -7.62 9.39 10.38
CA GLY A 174 -8.20 9.62 11.70
C GLY A 174 -7.29 10.46 12.61
N ILE A 175 -5.99 10.19 12.56
CA ILE A 175 -4.96 10.90 13.34
C ILE A 175 -4.82 12.34 12.84
N ALA A 176 -4.69 12.52 11.52
CA ALA A 176 -4.48 13.81 10.88
C ALA A 176 -5.61 14.80 11.20
N ARG A 177 -6.86 14.36 11.07
CA ARG A 177 -8.05 15.18 11.31
C ARG A 177 -8.09 15.82 12.69
N ILE A 178 -7.71 15.10 13.73
CA ILE A 178 -7.75 15.62 15.10
C ILE A 178 -6.37 16.06 15.61
N GLU A 179 -5.38 16.17 14.72
CA GLU A 179 -4.00 16.60 15.01
C GLU A 179 -3.43 15.91 16.26
N MET A 180 -3.65 14.60 16.35
CA MET A 180 -3.37 13.88 17.58
C MET A 180 -1.86 13.75 17.81
N ASP A 181 -1.43 14.11 19.02
CA ASP A 181 -0.04 14.02 19.44
C ASP A 181 0.40 12.56 19.60
N LEU A 182 1.39 12.19 18.79
CA LEU A 182 2.04 10.89 18.79
C LEU A 182 3.54 10.98 19.08
N SER A 183 4.02 12.11 19.61
CA SER A 183 5.45 12.37 19.87
C SER A 183 6.11 11.37 20.83
N ASP A 184 5.31 10.70 21.66
CA ASP A 184 5.73 9.62 22.56
C ASP A 184 6.16 8.34 21.82
N PHE A 185 5.79 8.18 20.54
CA PHE A 185 5.89 6.92 19.81
C PHE A 185 6.85 6.99 18.62
N HIS A 186 7.21 5.81 18.11
CA HIS A 186 7.79 5.66 16.79
C HIS A 186 6.67 5.38 15.78
N ILE A 187 6.70 6.04 14.63
CA ILE A 187 5.62 5.97 13.64
C ILE A 187 6.16 5.34 12.36
N GLU A 188 5.57 4.22 11.98
CA GLU A 188 5.74 3.65 10.65
C GLU A 188 4.49 3.97 9.84
N GLU A 189 4.65 4.80 8.82
CA GLU A 189 3.61 5.04 7.82
C GLU A 189 3.66 3.94 6.77
N ILE A 190 2.53 3.25 6.59
CA ILE A 190 2.41 2.14 5.66
C ILE A 190 1.54 2.56 4.47
N PRO A 191 2.12 2.63 3.25
CA PRO A 191 1.39 3.07 2.07
C PRO A 191 0.18 2.19 1.72
N PRO A 192 -0.86 2.75 1.06
CA PRO A 192 -2.05 2.00 0.64
C PRO A 192 -1.77 0.82 -0.30
N ILE A 193 -0.65 0.85 -1.03
CA ILE A 193 -0.22 -0.23 -1.91
C ILE A 193 0.49 -1.35 -1.16
N GLU A 194 0.90 -1.14 0.10
CA GLU A 194 1.51 -2.15 0.95
C GLU A 194 0.46 -2.84 1.81
N VAL A 195 -0.29 -2.06 2.58
CA VAL A 195 -1.49 -2.54 3.27
C VAL A 195 -2.69 -1.87 2.65
N VAL A 196 -3.42 -2.64 1.83
CA VAL A 196 -4.60 -2.16 1.12
C VAL A 196 -5.65 -1.73 2.15
N PRO A 197 -6.07 -0.45 2.13
CA PRO A 197 -6.97 0.11 3.11
C PRO A 197 -8.38 -0.47 2.99
N ALA A 198 -9.21 -0.20 4.00
CA ALA A 198 -10.63 -0.49 3.90
C ALA A 198 -11.26 0.35 2.77
N PRO A 199 -12.24 -0.19 2.02
CA PRO A 199 -12.99 0.57 1.03
C PRO A 199 -13.49 1.90 1.61
N ALA A 200 -13.29 2.97 0.85
CA ALA A 200 -13.59 4.36 1.19
C ALA A 200 -12.90 4.92 2.46
N GLN A 201 -11.80 4.30 2.92
CA GLN A 201 -10.98 4.89 3.99
C GLN A 201 -10.47 6.28 3.58
N GLY A 202 -10.58 7.23 4.50
CA GLY A 202 -10.22 8.63 4.27
C GLY A 202 -11.37 9.51 3.77
N VAL A 203 -12.48 8.93 3.32
CA VAL A 203 -13.63 9.67 2.77
C VAL A 203 -14.74 9.83 3.81
N LEU A 204 -15.38 11.00 3.84
CA LEU A 204 -16.62 11.23 4.58
C LEU A 204 -17.82 11.05 3.65
N ALA A 205 -18.86 10.40 4.16
CA ALA A 205 -20.13 10.24 3.48
C ALA A 205 -21.20 11.07 4.17
N ILE A 206 -21.95 11.82 3.37
CA ILE A 206 -23.06 12.66 3.81
C ILE A 206 -24.36 11.94 3.42
N GLN A 207 -25.04 11.40 4.41
CA GLN A 207 -26.29 10.65 4.24
C GLN A 207 -27.49 11.56 4.46
N ILE A 208 -28.50 11.43 3.60
CA ILE A 208 -29.78 12.16 3.68
C ILE A 208 -30.95 11.22 3.40
N ARG A 209 -32.18 11.73 3.56
CA ARG A 209 -33.38 11.07 3.04
C ARG A 209 -33.42 11.12 1.52
N GLU A 210 -33.79 10.03 0.90
CA GLU A 210 -33.94 9.90 -0.56
C GLU A 210 -34.97 10.87 -1.14
N SER A 211 -36.01 11.21 -0.37
CA SER A 211 -37.05 12.15 -0.78
C SER A 211 -36.66 13.62 -0.76
N ASP A 212 -35.49 13.98 -0.21
CA ASP A 212 -35.04 15.36 -0.03
C ASP A 212 -34.22 15.85 -1.24
N SER A 213 -34.89 15.99 -2.40
CA SER A 213 -34.25 16.40 -3.67
C SER A 213 -33.60 17.78 -3.59
N ASP A 214 -34.22 18.72 -2.87
CA ASP A 214 -33.67 20.07 -2.71
C ASP A 214 -32.35 20.04 -1.94
N LEU A 215 -32.24 19.22 -0.89
CA LEU A 215 -31.00 19.04 -0.15
C LEU A 215 -29.95 18.30 -0.98
N PHE A 216 -30.36 17.30 -1.76
CA PHE A 216 -29.47 16.58 -2.67
C PHE A 216 -28.78 17.55 -3.64
N ASP A 217 -29.54 18.44 -4.29
CA ASP A 217 -29.02 19.43 -5.24
C ASP A 217 -28.06 20.43 -4.58
N ILE A 218 -28.33 20.81 -3.33
CA ILE A 218 -27.42 21.65 -2.53
C ILE A 218 -26.11 20.92 -2.27
N LEU A 219 -26.19 19.67 -1.82
CA LEU A 219 -25.02 18.87 -1.44
C LEU A 219 -24.12 18.51 -2.64
N GLN A 220 -24.64 18.54 -3.88
CA GLN A 220 -23.80 18.37 -5.07
C GLN A 220 -22.74 19.48 -5.22
N LYS A 221 -22.97 20.67 -4.67
CA LYS A 221 -21.99 21.77 -4.72
C LYS A 221 -20.73 21.51 -3.88
N ILE A 222 -20.81 20.61 -2.91
CA ILE A 222 -19.69 20.20 -2.05
C ILE A 222 -19.30 18.73 -2.29
N ASN A 223 -19.90 18.07 -3.28
CA ASN A 223 -19.61 16.69 -3.63
C ASN A 223 -18.32 16.59 -4.45
N ASN A 224 -17.43 15.68 -4.05
CA ASN A 224 -16.26 15.36 -4.85
C ASN A 224 -16.55 14.22 -5.82
N ALA A 225 -16.89 14.56 -7.07
CA ALA A 225 -17.27 13.58 -8.09
C ALA A 225 -16.14 12.59 -8.46
N GLU A 226 -14.88 13.04 -8.45
CA GLU A 226 -13.74 12.17 -8.75
C GLU A 226 -13.50 11.14 -7.64
N VAL A 227 -13.58 11.58 -6.38
CA VAL A 227 -13.55 10.68 -5.23
C VAL A 227 -14.74 9.72 -5.27
N ALA A 228 -15.95 10.21 -5.54
CA ALA A 228 -17.15 9.37 -5.67
C ALA A 228 -16.97 8.26 -6.71
N GLN A 229 -16.35 8.57 -7.84
CA GLN A 229 -16.08 7.60 -8.91
C GLN A 229 -15.09 6.51 -8.47
N THR A 230 -14.01 6.87 -7.80
CA THR A 230 -12.99 5.90 -7.34
C THR A 230 -13.52 4.99 -6.24
N ILE A 231 -14.16 5.54 -5.21
CA ILE A 231 -14.74 4.75 -4.12
C ILE A 231 -15.92 3.89 -4.57
N ALA A 232 -16.61 4.25 -5.66
CA ALA A 232 -17.68 3.41 -6.20
C ALA A 232 -17.14 2.05 -6.65
N VAL A 233 -15.92 2.00 -7.22
CA VAL A 233 -15.23 0.75 -7.53
C VAL A 233 -14.98 -0.05 -6.24
N GLU A 234 -14.38 0.60 -5.23
CA GLU A 234 -14.01 -0.05 -3.97
C GLU A 234 -15.24 -0.64 -3.24
N ARG A 235 -16.34 0.13 -3.19
CA ARG A 235 -17.58 -0.26 -2.52
C ARG A 235 -18.36 -1.31 -3.31
N LYS A 236 -18.29 -1.27 -4.64
CA LYS A 236 -18.88 -2.32 -5.48
C LYS A 236 -18.13 -3.64 -5.33
N VAL A 237 -16.79 -3.62 -5.26
CA VAL A 237 -15.98 -4.79 -4.91
C VAL A 237 -16.44 -5.35 -3.56
N LEU A 238 -16.48 -4.51 -2.50
CA LEU A 238 -16.96 -4.93 -1.19
C LEU A 238 -18.35 -5.57 -1.24
N ASN A 239 -19.26 -5.02 -2.04
CA ASN A 239 -20.62 -5.53 -2.17
C ASN A 239 -20.69 -6.89 -2.88
N MET A 240 -19.89 -7.10 -3.93
CA MET A 240 -19.91 -8.34 -4.71
C MET A 240 -19.42 -9.55 -3.91
N PHE A 241 -18.49 -9.35 -2.98
CA PHE A 241 -18.02 -10.41 -2.08
C PHE A 241 -18.96 -10.69 -0.89
N ASP A 242 -20.14 -10.06 -0.86
CA ASP A 242 -21.05 -10.01 0.31
C ASP A 242 -20.30 -9.73 1.62
N ALA A 243 -19.22 -8.97 1.50
CA ALA A 243 -18.26 -8.76 2.56
C ALA A 243 -18.78 -7.63 3.45
N GLY A 244 -19.08 -7.95 4.72
CA GLY A 244 -19.31 -6.94 5.74
C GLY A 244 -18.04 -6.17 6.10
N CYS A 245 -18.15 -5.16 6.96
CA CYS A 245 -17.01 -4.37 7.48
C CYS A 245 -15.92 -5.21 8.19
N HIS A 246 -16.19 -6.48 8.49
CA HIS A 246 -15.29 -7.42 9.18
C HIS A 246 -14.59 -8.41 8.26
N ALA A 247 -14.92 -8.41 6.97
CA ALA A 247 -14.19 -9.24 6.02
C ALA A 247 -12.71 -8.83 5.98
N PRO A 248 -11.77 -9.78 5.81
CA PRO A 248 -10.36 -9.50 5.57
C PRO A 248 -10.13 -8.97 4.13
N LEU A 249 -10.89 -7.94 3.75
CA LEU A 249 -10.92 -7.36 2.40
C LEU A 249 -10.45 -5.91 2.43
N GLY A 250 -9.41 -5.60 1.68
CA GLY A 250 -9.01 -4.24 1.32
C GLY A 250 -9.26 -3.97 -0.15
N CYS A 251 -9.70 -2.76 -0.48
CA CYS A 251 -9.78 -2.29 -1.86
C CYS A 251 -9.50 -0.78 -1.91
N TYR A 252 -8.55 -0.39 -2.75
CA TYR A 252 -8.14 1.01 -2.94
C TYR A 252 -8.08 1.31 -4.42
N CYS A 253 -8.82 2.34 -4.84
CA CYS A 253 -8.85 2.86 -6.19
C CYS A 253 -8.41 4.33 -6.17
N ARG A 254 -7.59 4.71 -7.15
CA ARG A 254 -7.20 6.09 -7.39
C ARG A 254 -7.19 6.39 -8.87
N LYS A 255 -7.33 7.68 -9.19
CA LYS A 255 -7.08 8.20 -10.53
C LYS A 255 -5.64 8.70 -10.61
N THR A 256 -4.95 8.40 -11.69
CA THR A 256 -3.58 8.85 -11.96
C THR A 256 -3.56 10.18 -12.71
N ASN A 257 -2.42 10.86 -12.70
CA ASN A 257 -2.26 12.15 -13.38
C ASN A 257 -2.44 12.07 -14.91
N ASP A 258 -2.19 10.90 -15.52
CA ASP A 258 -2.44 10.63 -16.94
C ASP A 258 -3.90 10.21 -17.23
N GLY A 259 -4.79 10.27 -16.23
CA GLY A 259 -6.22 10.08 -16.39
C GLY A 259 -6.72 8.64 -16.27
N LYS A 260 -5.82 7.69 -15.98
CA LYS A 260 -6.16 6.27 -15.76
C LYS A 260 -6.64 6.02 -14.34
N TYR A 261 -7.19 4.84 -14.11
CA TYR A 261 -7.59 4.34 -12.80
C TYR A 261 -6.75 3.13 -12.43
N GLU A 262 -6.29 3.11 -11.19
CA GLU A 262 -5.52 2.03 -10.60
C GLU A 262 -6.26 1.52 -9.38
N ALA A 263 -6.40 0.20 -9.26
CA ALA A 263 -7.02 -0.45 -8.12
C ALA A 263 -6.15 -1.58 -7.56
N TRP A 264 -5.98 -1.58 -6.24
CA TRP A 264 -5.37 -2.68 -5.48
C TRP A 264 -6.44 -3.33 -4.63
N THR A 265 -6.48 -4.65 -4.67
CA THR A 265 -7.40 -5.46 -3.87
C THR A 265 -6.60 -6.52 -3.11
N SER A 266 -6.97 -6.76 -1.86
CA SER A 266 -6.39 -7.80 -1.00
C SER A 266 -7.53 -8.53 -0.31
N ILE A 267 -7.61 -9.85 -0.46
CA ILE A 267 -8.66 -10.68 0.13
C ILE A 267 -8.02 -11.94 0.73
N ALA A 268 -8.35 -12.25 1.98
CA ALA A 268 -8.03 -13.54 2.62
C ALA A 268 -9.34 -14.31 2.93
N GLU A 269 -9.25 -15.61 3.22
CA GLU A 269 -10.44 -16.37 3.64
C GLU A 269 -10.80 -16.04 5.09
N ASP A 270 -9.79 -15.97 5.97
CA ASP A 270 -9.93 -15.47 7.34
C ASP A 270 -8.89 -14.41 7.74
N ASN A 271 -8.69 -14.19 9.05
CA ASN A 271 -7.82 -13.15 9.59
C ASN A 271 -6.38 -13.58 9.85
N GLU A 272 -6.07 -14.87 9.71
CA GLU A 272 -4.75 -15.47 9.85
C GLU A 272 -4.20 -15.98 8.51
N ASP A 273 -5.06 -16.17 7.52
CA ASP A 273 -4.69 -16.57 6.17
C ASP A 273 -3.87 -15.54 5.40
N PHE A 274 -2.98 -16.06 4.54
CA PHE A 274 -2.22 -15.25 3.60
C PHE A 274 -3.16 -14.69 2.51
N PRO A 275 -3.22 -13.36 2.30
CA PRO A 275 -4.14 -12.74 1.38
C PRO A 275 -3.71 -12.88 -0.07
N ASP A 276 -4.68 -13.10 -0.96
CA ASP A 276 -4.52 -12.96 -2.40
C ASP A 276 -4.68 -11.50 -2.80
N ARG A 277 -3.75 -11.03 -3.65
CA ARG A 277 -3.68 -9.62 -4.05
C ARG A 277 -3.75 -9.46 -5.54
N TYR A 278 -4.45 -8.42 -5.97
CA TYR A 278 -4.60 -8.10 -7.38
C TYR A 278 -4.45 -6.60 -7.61
N TYR A 279 -3.66 -6.27 -8.63
CA TYR A 279 -3.51 -4.93 -9.17
C TYR A 279 -4.19 -4.86 -10.54
N LEU A 280 -5.02 -3.83 -10.75
CA LEU A 280 -5.69 -3.55 -12.00
C LEU A 280 -5.48 -2.10 -12.41
N GLN A 281 -5.08 -1.88 -13.66
CA GLN A 281 -5.10 -0.57 -14.29
C GLN A 281 -6.17 -0.53 -15.39
N SER A 282 -6.89 0.57 -15.53
CA SER A 282 -7.89 0.76 -16.58
C SER A 282 -8.07 2.22 -16.96
N GLU A 283 -8.49 2.48 -18.20
CA GLU A 283 -8.82 3.84 -18.68
C GLU A 283 -10.18 4.34 -18.13
N THR A 284 -11.00 3.44 -17.55
CA THR A 284 -12.32 3.74 -17.01
C THR A 284 -12.60 2.94 -15.75
N THR A 285 -13.46 3.46 -14.87
CA THR A 285 -13.98 2.73 -13.71
C THR A 285 -15.06 1.71 -14.07
N GLU A 286 -15.62 1.79 -15.27
CA GLU A 286 -16.66 0.87 -15.74
C GLU A 286 -16.12 -0.57 -15.85
N GLY A 287 -16.81 -1.51 -15.22
CA GLY A 287 -16.44 -2.92 -15.20
C GLY A 287 -15.21 -3.28 -14.36
N MET A 288 -14.54 -2.31 -13.70
CA MET A 288 -13.36 -2.60 -12.86
C MET A 288 -13.70 -3.54 -11.70
N ALA A 289 -14.80 -3.30 -11.01
CA ALA A 289 -15.21 -4.13 -9.87
C ALA A 289 -15.50 -5.58 -10.31
N GLU A 290 -16.15 -5.76 -11.45
CA GLU A 290 -16.41 -7.07 -12.04
C GLU A 290 -15.12 -7.81 -12.43
N LYS A 291 -14.16 -7.11 -13.04
CA LYS A 291 -12.85 -7.68 -13.38
C LYS A 291 -12.09 -8.10 -12.12
N ILE A 292 -12.13 -7.28 -11.07
CA ILE A 292 -11.55 -7.62 -9.77
C ILE A 292 -12.25 -8.87 -9.20
N PHE A 293 -13.58 -8.86 -9.12
CA PHE A 293 -14.35 -9.98 -8.58
C PHE A 293 -14.09 -11.30 -9.32
N ALA A 294 -13.96 -11.26 -10.64
CA ALA A 294 -13.65 -12.42 -11.47
C ALA A 294 -12.31 -13.09 -11.09
N LYS A 295 -11.32 -12.32 -10.62
CA LYS A 295 -10.00 -12.86 -10.25
C LYS A 295 -10.00 -13.72 -8.99
N TYR A 296 -11.00 -13.56 -8.14
CA TYR A 296 -11.13 -14.27 -6.87
C TYR A 296 -12.21 -15.36 -6.90
N GLN A 297 -12.70 -15.75 -8.09
CA GLN A 297 -13.59 -16.90 -8.21
C GLN A 297 -12.83 -18.20 -7.91
N LYS A 298 -13.43 -19.10 -7.14
CA LYS A 298 -12.78 -20.31 -6.62
C LYS A 298 -12.40 -21.33 -7.70
N ASP A 299 -13.07 -21.30 -8.84
CA ASP A 299 -12.84 -22.18 -9.98
C ASP A 299 -11.76 -21.65 -10.94
N ARG A 300 -11.22 -20.45 -10.67
CA ARG A 300 -10.19 -19.85 -11.49
C ARG A 300 -8.89 -20.65 -11.42
N LYS A 301 -8.29 -20.88 -12.59
CA LYS A 301 -6.98 -21.53 -12.71
C LYS A 301 -5.84 -20.55 -12.40
N LEU A 302 -4.88 -21.04 -11.63
CA LEU A 302 -3.58 -20.44 -11.39
C LEU A 302 -2.50 -21.28 -12.09
N PRO A 303 -1.29 -20.73 -12.33
CA PRO A 303 -0.20 -21.51 -12.89
C PRO A 303 0.13 -22.73 -12.03
N SER A 304 0.49 -23.84 -12.66
CA SER A 304 0.98 -25.02 -11.94
C SER A 304 2.44 -24.87 -11.49
N SER A 305 3.22 -24.04 -12.18
CA SER A 305 4.66 -23.92 -11.98
C SER A 305 5.21 -22.56 -12.37
N VAL A 306 6.24 -22.11 -11.64
CA VAL A 306 6.96 -20.85 -11.84
C VAL A 306 8.46 -21.13 -11.84
N PHE A 307 9.15 -20.59 -12.84
CA PHE A 307 10.59 -20.44 -12.88
C PHE A 307 10.96 -19.01 -12.52
N ILE A 308 11.90 -18.81 -11.59
CA ILE A 308 12.41 -17.49 -11.20
C ILE A 308 13.93 -17.45 -11.25
N THR A 309 14.46 -16.43 -11.92
CA THR A 309 15.90 -16.26 -12.19
C THR A 309 16.69 -15.67 -11.02
N ARG A 310 16.37 -16.10 -9.80
CA ARG A 310 17.11 -15.81 -8.56
C ARG A 310 16.77 -16.87 -7.53
N ASP A 311 17.58 -16.96 -6.48
CA ASP A 311 17.21 -17.73 -5.30
C ASP A 311 15.96 -17.14 -4.66
N LEU A 312 15.05 -18.02 -4.22
CA LEU A 312 13.81 -17.67 -3.54
C LEU A 312 13.76 -18.38 -2.18
N ASP A 313 13.67 -17.61 -1.12
CA ASP A 313 13.40 -18.13 0.23
C ASP A 313 11.93 -18.53 0.32
N GLU A 314 11.65 -19.75 0.74
CA GLU A 314 10.29 -20.28 0.91
C GLU A 314 9.46 -19.45 1.92
N ASN A 315 10.13 -18.80 2.88
CA ASN A 315 9.48 -17.95 3.89
C ASN A 315 9.29 -16.51 3.42
N SER A 316 9.82 -16.16 2.24
CA SER A 316 9.63 -14.84 1.64
C SER A 316 8.15 -14.59 1.32
N TYR A 317 7.79 -13.36 0.98
CA TYR A 317 6.41 -13.02 0.63
C TYR A 317 5.95 -13.82 -0.60
N LEU A 318 6.76 -13.82 -1.66
CA LEU A 318 6.48 -14.57 -2.88
C LEU A 318 6.56 -16.08 -2.63
N GLY A 319 7.53 -16.56 -1.85
CA GLY A 319 7.64 -17.98 -1.49
C GLY A 319 6.38 -18.52 -0.82
N ARG A 320 5.89 -17.83 0.22
CA ARG A 320 4.65 -18.20 0.92
C ARG A 320 3.42 -18.12 0.04
N TYR A 321 3.33 -17.12 -0.84
CA TYR A 321 2.26 -17.03 -1.83
C TYR A 321 2.23 -18.24 -2.77
N LEU A 322 3.38 -18.61 -3.34
CA LEU A 322 3.48 -19.77 -4.26
C LEU A 322 3.15 -21.08 -3.52
N ALA A 323 3.63 -21.23 -2.29
CA ALA A 323 3.34 -22.38 -1.44
C ALA A 323 1.85 -22.51 -1.11
N LYS A 324 1.18 -21.41 -0.74
CA LYS A 324 -0.28 -21.37 -0.48
C LYS A 324 -1.08 -21.99 -1.64
N HIS A 325 -0.69 -21.65 -2.87
CA HIS A 325 -1.39 -22.09 -4.08
C HIS A 325 -0.86 -23.40 -4.67
N ASN A 326 0.04 -24.10 -3.98
CA ASN A 326 0.68 -25.34 -4.44
C ASN A 326 1.38 -25.19 -5.81
N ILE A 327 1.94 -24.00 -6.08
CA ILE A 327 2.66 -23.71 -7.33
C ILE A 327 4.08 -24.23 -7.20
N GLN A 328 4.51 -25.11 -8.12
CA GLN A 328 5.87 -25.64 -8.13
C GLN A 328 6.88 -24.54 -8.47
N VAL A 329 8.02 -24.52 -7.77
CA VAL A 329 9.03 -23.47 -7.93
C VAL A 329 10.35 -24.06 -8.43
N ASP A 330 10.82 -23.53 -9.56
CA ASP A 330 12.19 -23.67 -10.04
C ASP A 330 12.89 -22.31 -9.82
N ALA A 331 13.75 -22.23 -8.80
CA ALA A 331 14.43 -20.98 -8.42
C ALA A 331 15.94 -21.16 -8.51
N ARG A 332 16.59 -20.36 -9.37
CA ARG A 332 18.05 -20.34 -9.53
C ARG A 332 18.52 -19.04 -10.15
N SER A 333 19.64 -18.52 -9.68
CA SER A 333 20.34 -17.41 -10.34
C SER A 333 20.96 -17.87 -11.65
N LEU A 334 20.84 -17.08 -12.72
CA LEU A 334 21.53 -17.31 -14.00
C LEU A 334 22.75 -16.41 -14.19
N ILE A 335 23.13 -15.73 -13.11
CA ILE A 335 24.24 -14.79 -13.07
C ILE A 335 25.03 -14.97 -11.77
N ARG A 336 26.31 -14.60 -11.83
CA ARG A 336 27.19 -14.42 -10.67
C ARG A 336 27.57 -12.96 -10.53
N ILE A 337 27.75 -12.53 -9.28
CA ILE A 337 28.14 -11.16 -8.96
C ILE A 337 29.52 -11.19 -8.29
N TYR A 338 30.44 -10.39 -8.80
CA TYR A 338 31.81 -10.28 -8.27
C TYR A 338 32.11 -8.84 -7.87
N PRO A 339 32.78 -8.61 -6.72
CA PRO A 339 33.24 -7.27 -6.36
C PRO A 339 34.32 -6.80 -7.34
N THR A 340 34.20 -5.55 -7.83
CA THR A 340 35.24 -4.93 -8.66
C THR A 340 36.30 -4.24 -7.82
N ILE A 341 35.98 -3.92 -6.57
CA ILE A 341 36.88 -3.34 -5.58
C ILE A 341 36.77 -4.10 -4.26
N ASN A 342 37.88 -4.18 -3.53
CA ASN A 342 37.93 -4.82 -2.21
C ASN A 342 38.11 -3.81 -1.06
N LYS A 343 38.28 -2.53 -1.38
CA LYS A 343 38.45 -1.45 -0.40
C LYS A 343 37.86 -0.16 -0.94
N LEU A 344 37.10 0.53 -0.10
CA LEU A 344 36.58 1.87 -0.38
C LEU A 344 37.33 2.91 0.43
N ASP A 345 37.92 3.91 -0.22
CA ASP A 345 38.39 5.10 0.49
C ASP A 345 37.19 5.95 0.93
N SER A 346 36.80 5.80 2.19
CA SER A 346 35.64 6.52 2.76
C SER A 346 35.82 8.05 2.79
N PHE A 347 37.01 8.59 2.51
CA PHE A 347 37.18 10.03 2.34
C PHE A 347 36.28 10.60 1.24
N ILE A 348 35.99 9.81 0.20
CA ILE A 348 35.10 10.20 -0.89
C ILE A 348 33.67 10.48 -0.39
N LEU A 349 33.20 9.74 0.61
CA LEU A 349 31.87 9.86 1.19
C LEU A 349 31.71 11.11 2.05
N LYS A 350 32.80 11.73 2.54
CA LYS A 350 32.71 12.96 3.35
C LYS A 350 32.11 14.14 2.58
N ARG A 351 32.20 14.10 1.25
CA ARG A 351 31.66 15.11 0.34
C ARG A 351 30.24 14.79 -0.11
N ALA A 352 29.77 13.55 0.09
CA ALA A 352 28.45 13.12 -0.33
C ALA A 352 27.38 13.60 0.66
N ASP A 353 26.41 14.34 0.13
CA ASP A 353 25.18 14.68 0.84
C ASP A 353 24.19 13.51 0.76
N TRP A 354 24.23 12.75 -0.34
CA TRP A 354 23.39 11.59 -0.60
C TRP A 354 24.18 10.37 -1.08
N ILE A 355 23.68 9.17 -0.74
CA ILE A 355 24.04 7.91 -1.39
C ILE A 355 22.78 7.35 -2.05
N PHE A 356 22.83 7.07 -3.36
CA PHE A 356 21.71 6.45 -4.08
C PHE A 356 22.01 5.00 -4.44
N PHE A 357 21.19 4.06 -3.97
CA PHE A 357 21.29 2.65 -4.31
C PHE A 357 20.25 2.23 -5.35
N ASN A 358 20.71 1.74 -6.50
CA ASN A 358 19.84 1.26 -7.57
C ASN A 358 19.29 -0.16 -7.35
N SER A 359 19.86 -0.90 -6.39
CA SER A 359 19.55 -2.31 -6.17
C SER A 359 20.02 -2.79 -4.80
N LYS A 360 19.40 -3.87 -4.33
CA LYS A 360 19.86 -4.65 -3.17
C LYS A 360 21.32 -5.09 -3.31
N ASN A 361 21.76 -5.48 -4.51
CA ASN A 361 23.14 -5.92 -4.73
C ASN A 361 24.15 -4.80 -4.51
N ALA A 362 23.83 -3.57 -4.92
CA ALA A 362 24.65 -2.40 -4.64
C ALA A 362 24.78 -2.14 -3.13
N ILE A 363 23.68 -2.27 -2.37
CA ILE A 363 23.68 -2.14 -0.92
C ILE A 363 24.59 -3.20 -0.29
N ASP A 364 24.36 -4.47 -0.61
CA ASP A 364 25.09 -5.58 0.00
C ASP A 364 26.60 -5.50 -0.28
N HIS A 365 27.01 -5.13 -1.50
CA HIS A 365 28.43 -4.99 -1.84
C HIS A 365 29.03 -3.71 -1.25
N PHE A 366 28.28 -2.61 -1.18
CA PHE A 366 28.77 -1.37 -0.61
C PHE A 366 29.05 -1.51 0.88
N PHE A 367 28.14 -2.10 1.65
CA PHE A 367 28.33 -2.25 3.10
C PHE A 367 29.39 -3.31 3.47
N LYS A 368 29.64 -4.31 2.61
CA LYS A 368 30.79 -5.22 2.75
C LYS A 368 32.15 -4.51 2.66
N LEU A 369 32.20 -3.31 2.08
CA LEU A 369 33.42 -2.49 2.03
C LEU A 369 33.65 -1.68 3.31
N GLU A 370 32.81 -1.86 4.33
CA GLU A 370 32.85 -1.18 5.63
C GLU A 370 32.93 0.36 5.51
N PRO A 371 31.97 0.99 4.79
CA PRO A 371 32.02 2.42 4.51
C PRO A 371 31.82 3.25 5.78
N LEU A 372 32.64 4.28 5.97
CA LEU A 372 32.39 5.31 6.98
C LEU A 372 31.41 6.36 6.44
N ILE A 373 30.12 6.16 6.70
CA ILE A 373 29.04 7.10 6.31
C ILE A 373 28.84 8.13 7.43
N LEU A 374 28.87 9.42 7.09
CA LEU A 374 28.59 10.50 8.06
C LEU A 374 27.12 10.52 8.43
N LYS A 375 26.79 10.87 9.68
CA LYS A 375 25.38 10.98 10.15
C LYS A 375 24.51 11.93 9.32
N LYS A 376 25.13 12.92 8.66
CA LYS A 376 24.44 13.89 7.80
C LYS A 376 24.11 13.36 6.40
N THR A 377 24.79 12.28 5.98
CA THR A 377 24.66 11.76 4.62
C THR A 377 23.38 10.94 4.55
N LYS A 378 22.49 11.37 3.65
CA LYS A 378 21.19 10.76 3.44
C LYS A 378 21.30 9.57 2.49
N ILE A 379 20.35 8.65 2.56
CA ILE A 379 20.31 7.45 1.72
C ILE A 379 19.01 7.43 0.92
N ALA A 380 19.14 7.23 -0.38
CA ALA A 380 18.03 7.04 -1.30
C ALA A 380 18.09 5.63 -1.90
N VAL A 381 16.93 5.01 -2.06
CA VAL A 381 16.81 3.67 -2.66
C VAL A 381 15.77 3.68 -3.78
N LEU A 382 15.91 2.74 -4.72
CA LEU A 382 14.94 2.58 -5.80
C LEU A 382 13.55 2.15 -5.28
N GLY A 383 13.50 1.28 -4.27
CA GLY A 383 12.25 0.78 -3.72
C GLY A 383 12.39 -0.24 -2.58
N ARG A 384 11.30 -0.92 -2.21
CA ARG A 384 11.10 -1.71 -0.97
C ARG A 384 12.14 -2.80 -0.83
N GLY A 385 12.39 -3.55 -1.91
CA GLY A 385 13.40 -4.60 -1.89
C GLY A 385 14.82 -4.08 -1.57
N SER A 386 15.11 -2.82 -1.90
CA SER A 386 16.36 -2.16 -1.52
C SER A 386 16.29 -1.57 -0.11
N GLU A 387 15.14 -1.04 0.32
CA GLU A 387 14.93 -0.60 1.70
C GLU A 387 15.10 -1.76 2.71
N ASP A 388 14.50 -2.92 2.44
CA ASP A 388 14.62 -4.13 3.25
C ASP A 388 16.09 -4.60 3.35
N ALA A 389 16.87 -4.43 2.28
CA ALA A 389 18.30 -4.73 2.28
C ALA A 389 19.07 -3.74 3.17
N LEU A 390 18.72 -2.46 3.11
CA LEU A 390 19.35 -1.40 3.88
C LEU A 390 19.16 -1.60 5.39
N ARG A 391 17.98 -2.06 5.82
CA ARG A 391 17.64 -2.35 7.22
C ARG A 391 18.58 -3.36 7.87
N LYS A 392 19.11 -4.33 7.12
CA LYS A 392 20.11 -5.30 7.61
C LYS A 392 21.39 -4.64 8.11
N TYR A 393 21.68 -3.44 7.62
CA TYR A 393 22.85 -2.63 7.99
C TYR A 393 22.49 -1.52 8.98
N ASP A 394 21.36 -1.63 9.68
CA ASP A 394 20.92 -0.67 10.71
C ASP A 394 20.69 0.73 10.13
N ARG A 395 20.08 0.79 8.94
CA ARG A 395 19.82 2.02 8.18
C ARG A 395 18.41 1.97 7.58
N ILE A 396 17.81 3.15 7.47
CA ILE A 396 16.55 3.41 6.77
C ILE A 396 16.82 4.41 5.65
N ALA A 397 16.00 4.38 4.61
CA ALA A 397 16.14 5.32 3.51
C ALA A 397 15.46 6.66 3.87
N ASP A 398 16.10 7.77 3.53
CA ASP A 398 15.52 9.11 3.56
C ASP A 398 14.61 9.37 2.35
N PHE A 399 14.77 8.58 1.28
CA PHE A 399 13.96 8.58 0.08
C PHE A 399 13.78 7.16 -0.46
N SER A 400 12.54 6.76 -0.76
CA SER A 400 12.22 5.54 -1.49
C SER A 400 11.27 5.83 -2.66
N GLY A 401 11.52 5.19 -3.80
CA GLY A 401 10.71 5.33 -5.01
C GLY A 401 9.38 4.55 -5.02
N ASP A 402 9.06 3.80 -3.97
CA ASP A 402 7.98 2.80 -3.97
C ASP A 402 6.59 3.31 -4.32
N ASN A 403 6.27 4.51 -3.88
CA ASN A 403 4.95 5.10 -4.12
C ASN A 403 4.80 5.66 -5.55
N LEU A 404 5.88 5.70 -6.33
CA LEU A 404 5.92 6.19 -7.71
C LEU A 404 5.76 5.06 -8.75
N GLY A 405 5.63 3.81 -8.30
CA GLY A 405 5.44 2.63 -9.15
C GLY A 405 6.75 2.03 -9.67
N ILE A 406 6.69 1.30 -10.79
CA ILE A 406 7.80 0.50 -11.33
C ILE A 406 8.73 1.27 -12.30
N ARG A 407 8.37 2.49 -12.72
CA ARG A 407 9.16 3.28 -13.68
C ARG A 407 10.35 3.95 -13.00
N THR A 408 11.54 3.47 -13.29
CA THR A 408 12.79 4.07 -12.80
C THR A 408 12.92 5.53 -13.21
N GLU A 409 12.42 5.92 -14.39
CA GLU A 409 12.49 7.31 -14.87
C GLU A 409 11.69 8.28 -13.99
N ASP A 410 10.55 7.85 -13.45
CA ASP A 410 9.72 8.71 -12.62
C ASP A 410 10.33 8.88 -11.23
N ILE A 411 10.89 7.80 -10.66
CA ILE A 411 11.69 7.84 -9.43
C ILE A 411 12.91 8.75 -9.61
N ALA A 412 13.61 8.62 -10.75
CA ALA A 412 14.80 9.39 -11.05
C ALA A 412 14.49 10.90 -11.14
N LYS A 413 13.36 11.28 -11.75
CA LYS A 413 12.93 12.69 -11.84
C LYS A 413 12.62 13.29 -10.47
N GLU A 414 11.89 12.57 -9.61
CA GLU A 414 11.58 13.07 -8.26
C GLU A 414 12.84 13.17 -7.40
N PHE A 415 13.73 12.17 -7.49
CA PHE A 415 15.02 12.22 -6.82
C PHE A 415 15.89 13.39 -7.32
N ALA A 416 15.94 13.63 -8.64
CA ALA A 416 16.70 14.73 -9.22
C ALA A 416 16.26 16.10 -8.69
N LYS A 417 14.96 16.32 -8.49
CA LYS A 417 14.43 17.55 -7.86
C LYS A 417 14.93 17.72 -6.42
N LEU A 418 15.06 16.61 -5.68
CA LEU A 418 15.45 16.60 -4.27
C LEU A 418 16.95 16.91 -4.06
N VAL A 419 17.79 16.55 -5.03
CA VAL A 419 19.26 16.59 -4.90
C VAL A 419 19.93 17.65 -5.78
N ASP A 420 19.15 18.52 -6.43
CA ASP A 420 19.70 19.60 -7.24
C ASP A 420 20.71 20.45 -6.45
N GLY A 421 21.90 20.65 -7.01
CA GLY A 421 23.00 21.37 -6.36
C GLY A 421 23.73 20.62 -5.24
N GLN A 422 23.39 19.36 -4.96
CA GLN A 422 24.03 18.53 -3.93
C GLN A 422 24.99 17.50 -4.53
N THR A 423 25.80 16.87 -3.68
CA THR A 423 26.69 15.78 -4.09
C THR A 423 26.05 14.42 -3.84
N VAL A 424 25.94 13.59 -4.88
CA VAL A 424 25.34 12.25 -4.83
C VAL A 424 26.40 11.20 -5.14
N PHE A 425 26.62 10.27 -4.21
CA PHE A 425 27.43 9.07 -4.42
C PHE A 425 26.56 7.92 -4.91
N ILE A 426 26.95 7.27 -6.01
CA ILE A 426 26.17 6.21 -6.65
C ILE A 426 27.06 4.95 -6.79
N PRO A 427 27.01 4.01 -5.83
CA PRO A 427 27.59 2.70 -5.97
C PRO A 427 26.73 1.86 -6.92
N ARG A 428 27.34 1.24 -7.92
CA ARG A 428 26.60 0.52 -8.96
C ARG A 428 27.33 -0.69 -9.54
N ALA A 429 26.61 -1.46 -10.34
CA ALA A 429 27.19 -2.40 -11.28
C ALA A 429 28.05 -1.67 -12.33
N LYS A 430 29.15 -2.31 -12.76
CA LYS A 430 30.05 -1.83 -13.82
C LYS A 430 29.35 -1.46 -15.13
N ASP A 431 28.37 -2.27 -15.54
CA ASP A 431 27.65 -2.11 -16.82
C ASP A 431 26.16 -1.73 -16.62
N SER A 432 25.87 -0.92 -15.60
CA SER A 432 24.49 -0.48 -15.33
C SER A 432 23.95 0.45 -16.42
N LEU A 433 22.63 0.53 -16.56
CA LEU A 433 21.94 1.44 -17.50
C LEU A 433 22.05 2.94 -17.17
N MET A 434 22.67 3.30 -16.03
CA MET A 434 22.88 4.69 -15.61
C MET A 434 21.61 5.56 -15.57
N SER A 435 20.43 4.94 -15.38
CA SER A 435 19.13 5.62 -15.50
C SER A 435 18.93 6.77 -14.49
N ILE A 436 19.52 6.65 -13.30
CA ILE A 436 19.47 7.71 -12.28
C ILE A 436 20.40 8.85 -12.67
N GLN A 437 21.65 8.54 -13.00
CA GLN A 437 22.68 9.48 -13.43
C GLN A 437 22.18 10.36 -14.58
N ASN A 438 21.54 9.74 -15.57
CA ASN A 438 21.03 10.42 -16.76
C ASN A 438 19.84 11.35 -16.48
N ALA A 439 19.18 11.22 -15.32
CA ALA A 439 18.06 12.07 -14.92
C ALA A 439 18.46 13.21 -13.99
N LEU A 440 19.65 13.15 -13.39
CA LEU A 440 20.16 14.19 -12.48
C LEU A 440 20.46 15.48 -13.26
N THR A 441 20.30 16.60 -12.57
CA THR A 441 20.54 17.93 -13.16
C THR A 441 22.03 18.20 -13.33
N GLU A 442 22.38 19.15 -14.22
CA GLU A 442 23.77 19.58 -14.42
C GLU A 442 24.41 20.18 -13.16
N ASN A 443 23.61 20.67 -12.21
CA ASN A 443 24.10 21.21 -10.94
C ASN A 443 24.42 20.12 -9.91
N THR A 444 23.94 18.89 -10.12
CA THR A 444 24.17 17.78 -9.19
C THR A 444 25.57 17.22 -9.39
N HIS A 445 26.39 17.23 -8.33
CA HIS A 445 27.73 16.65 -8.41
C HIS A 445 27.66 15.13 -8.20
N VAL A 446 27.89 14.35 -9.25
CA VAL A 446 27.77 12.88 -9.19
C VAL A 446 29.14 12.24 -8.96
N ILE A 447 29.23 11.42 -7.91
CA ILE A 447 30.34 10.52 -7.66
C ILE A 447 29.89 9.11 -8.02
N ASP A 448 30.18 8.69 -9.26
CA ASP A 448 29.75 7.41 -9.81
C ASP A 448 30.83 6.32 -9.63
N MET A 449 30.49 5.20 -9.00
CA MET A 449 31.48 4.17 -8.65
C MET A 449 30.98 2.74 -8.94
N PRO A 450 31.55 2.07 -9.95
CA PRO A 450 31.44 0.62 -10.11
C PRO A 450 32.04 -0.12 -8.92
N ILE A 451 31.23 -0.87 -8.17
CA ILE A 451 31.69 -1.65 -7.01
C ILE A 451 31.48 -3.17 -7.17
N TYR A 452 30.73 -3.58 -8.18
CA TYR A 452 30.58 -4.98 -8.56
C TYR A 452 30.35 -5.12 -10.06
N GLU A 453 30.56 -6.31 -10.60
CA GLU A 453 30.22 -6.70 -11.96
C GLU A 453 29.37 -7.98 -11.96
N THR A 454 28.56 -8.12 -13.01
CA THR A 454 27.69 -9.28 -13.23
C THR A 454 28.30 -10.12 -14.34
N VAL A 455 28.44 -11.42 -14.09
CA VAL A 455 28.93 -12.41 -15.05
C VAL A 455 27.80 -13.41 -15.31
N LEU A 456 27.57 -13.74 -16.57
CA LEU A 456 26.52 -14.68 -16.98
C LEU A 456 26.97 -16.12 -16.68
N GLU A 457 26.03 -16.98 -16.27
CA GLU A 457 26.28 -18.42 -16.23
C GLU A 457 26.25 -18.99 -17.65
N GLU A 458 27.18 -19.92 -17.93
CA GLU A 458 27.21 -20.68 -19.19
C GLU A 458 26.41 -21.99 -19.04
N ASN A 459 25.79 -22.47 -20.13
CA ASN A 459 24.99 -23.70 -20.15
C ASN A 459 23.77 -23.65 -19.22
N VAL A 460 22.88 -22.70 -19.43
CA VAL A 460 21.63 -22.59 -18.66
C VAL A 460 20.62 -23.63 -19.14
N ASP A 461 20.24 -24.58 -18.29
CA ASP A 461 19.21 -25.56 -18.64
C ASP A 461 17.86 -24.88 -18.90
N LYS A 462 17.11 -25.41 -19.87
CA LYS A 462 15.74 -25.02 -20.11
C LYS A 462 14.83 -25.35 -18.93
N THR A 463 13.88 -24.48 -18.63
CA THR A 463 12.79 -24.77 -17.68
C THR A 463 11.52 -25.22 -18.40
N ASN A 464 10.74 -26.08 -17.76
CA ASN A 464 9.41 -26.50 -18.21
C ASN A 464 8.28 -25.76 -17.46
N ALA A 465 8.60 -24.74 -16.66
CA ALA A 465 7.61 -24.00 -15.90
C ALA A 465 6.64 -23.23 -16.82
N GLU A 466 5.39 -23.08 -16.41
CA GLU A 466 4.37 -22.31 -17.17
C GLU A 466 4.64 -20.80 -17.15
N VAL A 467 5.30 -20.29 -16.10
CA VAL A 467 5.61 -18.87 -15.92
C VAL A 467 7.10 -18.68 -15.70
N LEU A 468 7.70 -17.74 -16.45
CA LEU A 468 9.10 -17.35 -16.31
C LEU A 468 9.17 -15.94 -15.71
N ILE A 469 9.79 -15.83 -14.54
CA ILE A 469 10.02 -14.57 -13.83
C ILE A 469 11.48 -14.16 -14.00
N PHE A 470 11.70 -13.12 -14.80
CA PHE A 470 13.02 -12.53 -15.00
C PHE A 470 13.28 -11.37 -14.04
N THR A 471 14.38 -11.45 -13.31
CA THR A 471 14.72 -10.50 -12.24
C THR A 471 15.82 -9.51 -12.62
N SER A 472 16.39 -9.62 -13.82
CA SER A 472 17.34 -8.64 -14.36
C SER A 472 17.50 -8.81 -15.88
N PRO A 473 17.97 -7.78 -16.62
CA PRO A 473 18.35 -7.92 -18.03
C PRO A 473 19.41 -9.00 -18.28
N SER A 474 20.41 -9.12 -17.39
CA SER A 474 21.46 -10.13 -17.51
C SER A 474 20.91 -11.55 -17.35
N ASN A 475 19.87 -11.76 -16.52
CA ASN A 475 19.19 -13.06 -16.42
C ASN A 475 18.41 -13.39 -17.71
N VAL A 476 17.85 -12.38 -18.39
CA VAL A 476 17.23 -12.58 -19.70
C VAL A 476 18.30 -13.01 -20.70
N GLU A 477 19.40 -12.26 -20.78
CA GLU A 477 20.50 -12.57 -21.68
C GLU A 477 21.05 -13.98 -21.46
N ALA A 478 21.35 -14.36 -20.20
CA ALA A 478 21.85 -15.69 -19.86
C ALA A 478 20.88 -16.81 -20.27
N TYR A 479 19.57 -16.64 -20.05
CA TYR A 479 18.60 -17.68 -20.39
C TYR A 479 18.47 -17.88 -21.91
N PHE A 480 18.36 -16.79 -22.67
CA PHE A 480 18.08 -16.84 -24.11
C PHE A 480 19.31 -17.04 -25.00
N GLN A 481 20.51 -17.20 -24.42
CA GLN A 481 21.68 -17.66 -25.19
C GLN A 481 21.44 -19.04 -25.81
N GLU A 482 20.78 -19.94 -25.07
CA GLU A 482 20.58 -21.34 -25.48
C GLU A 482 19.11 -21.79 -25.44
N ASN A 483 18.22 -21.01 -24.83
CA ASN A 483 16.82 -21.38 -24.64
C ASN A 483 15.85 -20.50 -25.44
N LEU A 484 14.68 -21.07 -25.73
CA LEU A 484 13.54 -20.39 -26.31
C LEU A 484 12.31 -20.58 -25.41
N VAL A 485 11.40 -19.61 -25.48
CA VAL A 485 10.10 -19.65 -24.79
C VAL A 485 9.12 -20.50 -25.60
N GLU A 486 8.39 -21.36 -24.91
CA GLU A 486 7.30 -22.14 -25.50
C GLU A 486 6.04 -21.28 -25.72
N PRO A 487 5.17 -21.60 -26.69
CA PRO A 487 4.01 -20.76 -27.03
C PRO A 487 3.06 -20.45 -25.86
N ASP A 488 2.91 -21.38 -24.92
CA ASP A 488 1.98 -21.25 -23.78
C ASP A 488 2.65 -20.67 -22.52
N GLN A 489 3.97 -20.46 -22.55
CA GLN A 489 4.71 -19.90 -21.43
C GLN A 489 4.48 -18.39 -21.31
N LYS A 490 4.28 -17.92 -20.08
CA LYS A 490 4.08 -16.50 -19.78
C LYS A 490 5.30 -15.91 -19.13
N ILE A 491 5.61 -14.67 -19.48
CA ILE A 491 6.80 -13.97 -18.98
C ILE A 491 6.37 -12.84 -18.02
N ILE A 492 6.97 -12.81 -16.84
CA ILE A 492 6.88 -11.69 -15.90
C ILE A 492 8.27 -11.06 -15.79
N CYS A 493 8.35 -9.75 -15.99
CA CYS A 493 9.58 -8.98 -15.80
C CYS A 493 9.50 -8.19 -14.50
N ILE A 494 10.52 -8.27 -13.63
CA ILE A 494 10.52 -7.53 -12.36
C ILE A 494 10.48 -6.01 -12.55
N GLY A 495 10.89 -5.49 -13.71
CA GLY A 495 11.08 -4.07 -13.98
C GLY A 495 11.21 -3.76 -15.47
N TYR A 496 11.11 -2.48 -15.82
CA TYR A 496 11.18 -2.02 -17.22
C TYR A 496 12.50 -2.30 -17.91
N SER A 497 13.62 -2.27 -17.19
CA SER A 497 14.93 -2.63 -17.75
C SER A 497 14.94 -4.08 -18.25
N THR A 498 14.38 -5.00 -17.45
CA THR A 498 14.22 -6.41 -17.82
C THR A 498 13.22 -6.56 -18.96
N ALA A 499 12.10 -5.83 -18.92
CA ALA A 499 11.10 -5.85 -19.98
C ALA A 499 11.64 -5.39 -21.33
N LYS A 500 12.51 -4.36 -21.37
CA LYS A 500 13.19 -3.91 -22.60
C LYS A 500 14.03 -5.03 -23.23
N ALA A 501 14.68 -5.87 -22.41
CA ALA A 501 15.45 -7.00 -22.93
C ALA A 501 14.56 -8.07 -23.57
N ILE A 502 13.39 -8.34 -22.97
CA ILE A 502 12.38 -9.26 -23.53
C ILE A 502 11.72 -8.68 -24.79
N GLU A 503 11.42 -7.38 -24.79
CA GLU A 503 10.82 -6.67 -25.92
C GLU A 503 11.75 -6.67 -27.15
N ALA A 504 13.06 -6.54 -26.95
CA ALA A 504 14.05 -6.64 -28.02
C ALA A 504 14.02 -8.00 -28.75
N MET A 505 13.47 -9.03 -28.12
CA MET A 505 13.26 -10.37 -28.69
C MET A 505 11.87 -10.56 -29.31
N GLY A 506 11.00 -9.54 -29.26
CA GLY A 506 9.62 -9.59 -29.77
C GLY A 506 8.65 -10.43 -28.93
N LEU A 507 8.98 -10.68 -27.66
CA LEU A 507 8.17 -11.50 -26.76
C LEU A 507 7.22 -10.64 -25.91
N SER A 508 6.06 -11.21 -25.58
CA SER A 508 5.09 -10.57 -24.68
C SER A 508 5.50 -10.76 -23.22
N TYR A 509 5.14 -9.80 -22.37
CA TYR A 509 5.46 -9.82 -20.95
C TYR A 509 4.39 -9.15 -20.11
N THR A 510 4.40 -9.47 -18.82
CA THR A 510 3.63 -8.78 -17.77
C THR A 510 4.59 -8.05 -16.83
N LEU A 511 4.22 -6.85 -16.40
CA LEU A 511 4.94 -6.08 -15.39
C LEU A 511 4.13 -6.05 -14.09
N PRO A 512 4.77 -6.22 -12.92
CA PRO A 512 4.15 -5.93 -11.65
C PRO A 512 4.01 -4.41 -11.45
N PHE A 513 3.16 -3.97 -10.51
CA PHE A 513 3.09 -2.53 -10.17
C PHE A 513 4.34 -2.04 -9.43
N THR A 514 4.91 -2.90 -8.57
CA THR A 514 6.14 -2.63 -7.82
C THR A 514 7.18 -3.72 -8.10
N PRO A 515 8.48 -3.38 -8.17
CA PRO A 515 9.55 -4.32 -8.48
C PRO A 515 9.99 -5.13 -7.25
N ASP A 516 9.03 -5.70 -6.52
CA ASP A 516 9.26 -6.47 -5.30
C ASP A 516 8.41 -7.75 -5.25
N GLU A 517 8.49 -8.48 -4.14
CA GLU A 517 7.80 -9.75 -4.00
C GLU A 517 6.27 -9.62 -3.92
N ILE A 518 5.74 -8.51 -3.41
CA ILE A 518 4.29 -8.24 -3.42
C ILE A 518 3.86 -8.04 -4.86
N GLY A 519 4.54 -7.16 -5.60
CA GLY A 519 4.24 -6.91 -7.00
C GLY A 519 4.35 -8.17 -7.86
N LEU A 520 5.38 -9.00 -7.67
CA LEU A 520 5.51 -10.27 -8.37
C LEU A 520 4.36 -11.23 -8.05
N SER A 521 3.93 -11.32 -6.78
CA SER A 521 2.76 -12.14 -6.42
C SER A 521 1.48 -11.63 -7.08
N GLU A 522 1.28 -10.31 -7.13
CA GLU A 522 0.15 -9.67 -7.82
C GLU A 522 0.18 -9.94 -9.32
N ALA A 523 1.36 -9.92 -9.94
CA ALA A 523 1.53 -10.25 -11.37
C ALA A 523 1.22 -11.72 -11.66
N VAL A 524 1.72 -12.65 -10.84
CA VAL A 524 1.39 -14.08 -10.96
C VAL A 524 -0.10 -14.31 -10.76
N PHE A 525 -0.69 -13.72 -9.71
CA PHE A 525 -2.13 -13.79 -9.46
C PHE A 525 -2.95 -13.14 -10.58
N GLY A 526 -2.40 -12.18 -11.30
CA GLY A 526 -3.08 -11.44 -12.37
C GLY A 526 -3.15 -12.17 -13.73
N LEU A 527 -2.35 -13.20 -13.97
CA LEU A 527 -2.29 -13.89 -15.28
C LEU A 527 -3.63 -14.54 -15.69
N GLU A 528 -3.96 -14.52 -16.98
CA GLU A 528 -5.18 -15.15 -17.55
C GLU A 528 -4.85 -16.49 -18.18
N TYR A 529 -5.44 -17.60 -17.71
CA TYR A 529 -5.22 -18.96 -18.23
C TYR A 529 -6.44 -19.54 -18.94
#